data_AF-A0A7Y2Y8W4-F1
#
_entry.id   AF-A0A7Y2Y8W4-F1
#
_cell.length_a   1.000
_cell.length_b   1.000
_cell.length_c   1.000
_cell.angle_alpha   90.00
_cell.angle_beta   90.00
_cell.angle_gamma   90.00
#
_symmetry.space_group_name_H-M   'P 1'
#
loop_
_entity.id
_entity.type
_entity.pdbx_description
1 polymer ?
#
loop_
_entity_poly.entity_id
_entity_poly.type
_entity_poly.pdbx_seq_one_letter_code
_entity_poly.pdbx_strand_id
1 'polypeptide(L)'
;ELEELLNVRSFLDHNRIWEDPTEKVSWRTESTGAYAFEGKRIENNEVAASLKEHIEKWTPYVGKHGLLLIELHTVNPELVARNIGKSPATAYDLTHGYSDQYIIEIEEYLKIIQKAGLTPDMSKFRKFPDTELATVSICLLKA
;
A
#
# COMPACT_ATOMS: atom_id res chain seq x y z
N GLU A 1 1.45 13.57 25.26
CA GLU A 1 1.53 14.25 23.95
C GLU A 1 1.14 13.25 22.85
N LEU A 2 0.90 13.69 21.61
CA LEU A 2 0.50 12.77 20.51
C LEU A 2 1.53 11.65 20.26
N GLU A 3 2.79 11.88 20.63
CA GLU A 3 3.90 10.91 20.55
C GLU A 3 3.75 9.66 21.46
N GLU A 4 2.92 9.72 22.50
CA GLU A 4 2.64 8.58 23.40
C GLU A 4 1.46 7.71 22.91
N LEU A 5 0.87 8.03 21.75
CA LEU A 5 -0.23 7.24 21.19
C LEU A 5 0.29 6.12 20.27
N LEU A 6 -0.43 5.00 20.26
CA LEU A 6 -0.38 4.04 19.16
C LEU A 6 -1.40 4.49 18.11
N ASN A 7 -0.93 4.93 16.95
CA ASN A 7 -1.82 5.21 15.83
C ASN A 7 -2.25 3.88 15.18
N VAL A 8 -3.52 3.75 14.80
CA VAL A 8 -4.06 2.53 14.18
C VAL A 8 -4.91 2.92 12.98
N ARG A 9 -4.70 2.24 11.84
CA ARG A 9 -5.54 2.36 10.65
C ARG A 9 -5.76 0.98 10.03
N SER A 10 -6.93 0.76 9.46
CA SER A 10 -7.28 -0.51 8.82
C SER A 10 -8.04 -0.26 7.53
N PHE A 11 -7.48 -0.71 6.41
CA PHE A 11 -8.09 -0.69 5.07
C PHE A 11 -8.46 0.72 4.60
N LEU A 12 -7.51 1.66 4.69
CA LEU A 12 -7.77 3.08 4.43
C LEU A 12 -6.78 3.73 3.46
N ASP A 13 -5.52 3.30 3.38
CA ASP A 13 -4.52 4.00 2.57
C ASP A 13 -4.71 3.72 1.07
N HIS A 14 -5.24 2.55 0.72
CA HIS A 14 -5.66 2.26 -0.66
C HIS A 14 -6.90 3.07 -1.09
N ASN A 15 -7.73 3.51 -0.15
CA ASN A 15 -8.94 4.31 -0.40
C ASN A 15 -8.72 5.81 -0.09
N ARG A 16 -7.47 6.26 -0.10
CA ARG A 16 -7.15 7.69 0.00
C ARG A 16 -7.67 8.42 -1.24
N ILE A 17 -8.05 9.68 -1.07
CA ILE A 17 -8.36 10.56 -2.21
C ILE A 17 -7.09 10.69 -3.06
N TRP A 18 -7.23 10.58 -4.37
CA TRP A 18 -6.12 10.81 -5.28
C TRP A 18 -5.56 12.22 -5.12
N GLU A 19 -4.25 12.30 -4.96
CA GLU A 19 -3.48 13.53 -5.06
C GLU A 19 -2.31 13.26 -6.01
N ASP A 20 -2.16 14.10 -7.03
CA ASP A 20 -1.02 14.06 -7.93
C ASP A 20 0.27 14.30 -7.13
N PRO A 21 1.31 13.48 -7.33
CA PRO A 21 2.57 13.66 -6.61
C PRO A 21 3.20 15.01 -6.96
N THR A 22 3.66 15.72 -5.94
CA THR A 22 4.34 17.00 -6.07
C THR A 22 5.76 16.85 -6.58
N GLU A 23 6.40 15.70 -6.31
CA GLU A 23 7.77 15.43 -6.73
C GLU A 23 7.88 14.22 -7.67
N LYS A 24 8.73 14.36 -8.69
CA LYS A 24 9.12 13.21 -9.51
C LYS A 24 10.11 12.35 -8.75
N VAL A 25 9.76 11.09 -8.54
CA VAL A 25 10.65 10.10 -7.96
C VAL A 25 11.72 9.65 -8.97
N SER A 26 12.96 9.50 -8.51
CA SER A 26 14.10 9.04 -9.34
C SER A 26 14.18 7.51 -9.48
N TRP A 27 13.37 6.79 -8.70
CA TRP A 27 13.31 5.32 -8.69
C TRP A 27 12.08 4.83 -9.45
N ARG A 28 12.14 3.57 -9.89
CA ARG A 28 11.04 2.90 -10.59
C ARG A 28 10.35 1.92 -9.65
N THR A 29 9.02 1.87 -9.66
CA THR A 29 8.26 0.82 -8.97
C THR A 29 8.23 -0.45 -9.81
N GLU A 30 8.22 -1.60 -9.13
CA GLU A 30 7.99 -2.91 -9.75
C GLU A 30 6.51 -3.31 -9.71
N SER A 31 5.63 -2.42 -9.23
CA SER A 31 4.19 -2.69 -9.18
C SER A 31 3.65 -3.00 -10.57
N THR A 32 2.81 -4.02 -10.62
CA THR A 32 2.09 -4.50 -11.80
C THR A 32 0.61 -4.11 -11.79
N GLY A 33 0.19 -3.32 -10.80
CA GLY A 33 -1.18 -2.83 -10.69
C GLY A 33 -1.61 -1.96 -11.87
N ALA A 34 -2.93 -1.84 -12.06
CA ALA A 34 -3.54 -0.99 -13.07
C ALA A 34 -4.42 0.05 -12.39
N TYR A 35 -4.17 1.33 -12.68
CA TYR A 35 -4.73 2.45 -11.92
C TYR A 35 -5.38 3.47 -12.82
N ALA A 36 -6.46 4.07 -12.32
CA ALA A 36 -7.12 5.20 -12.93
C ALA A 36 -7.66 6.16 -11.86
N PHE A 37 -7.94 7.39 -12.29
CA PHE A 37 -8.72 8.36 -11.54
C PHE A 37 -9.63 9.09 -12.51
N GLU A 38 -10.93 9.11 -12.23
CA GLU A 38 -11.94 9.71 -13.11
C GLU A 38 -11.84 9.20 -14.57
N GLY A 39 -11.55 7.91 -14.73
CA GLY A 39 -11.44 7.25 -16.04
C GLY A 39 -10.14 7.55 -16.81
N LYS A 40 -9.20 8.32 -16.24
CA LYS A 40 -7.87 8.53 -16.82
C LYS A 40 -6.87 7.56 -16.21
N ARG A 41 -6.12 6.86 -17.05
CA ARG A 41 -5.03 5.98 -16.61
C ARG A 41 -3.96 6.79 -15.86
N ILE A 42 -3.50 6.25 -14.73
CA ILE A 42 -2.37 6.77 -13.94
C ILE A 42 -1.17 5.84 -14.13
N GLU A 43 0.04 6.39 -14.20
CA GLU A 43 1.27 5.60 -14.23
C GLU A 43 1.58 4.98 -12.85
N ASN A 44 2.08 3.75 -12.81
CA ASN A 44 2.37 3.06 -11.54
C ASN A 44 3.39 3.84 -10.68
N ASN A 45 4.35 4.50 -11.34
CA ASN A 45 5.33 5.37 -10.68
C ASN A 45 4.67 6.59 -10.01
N GLU A 46 3.58 7.13 -10.56
CA GLU A 46 2.82 8.22 -9.95
C GLU A 46 2.03 7.74 -8.74
N VAL A 47 1.43 6.54 -8.82
CA VAL A 47 0.76 5.93 -7.65
C VAL A 47 1.73 5.69 -6.51
N ALA A 48 2.93 5.21 -6.82
CA ALA A 48 3.98 4.97 -5.83
C ALA A 48 4.49 6.28 -5.20
N ALA A 49 4.67 7.34 -6.00
CA ALA A 49 5.05 8.66 -5.51
C ALA A 49 3.94 9.29 -4.64
N SER A 50 2.69 9.23 -5.09
CA SER A 50 1.51 9.68 -4.35
C SER A 50 1.37 8.94 -3.02
N LEU A 51 1.61 7.62 -3.00
CA LEU A 51 1.61 6.84 -1.75
C LEU A 51 2.76 7.26 -0.83
N LYS A 52 3.97 7.50 -1.35
CA LYS A 52 5.10 8.01 -0.55
C LYS A 52 4.72 9.31 0.14
N GLU A 53 4.23 10.30 -0.62
CA GLU A 53 3.83 11.61 -0.08
C GLU A 53 2.68 11.50 0.94
N HIS A 54 1.72 10.60 0.69
CA HIS A 54 0.67 10.28 1.65
C HIS A 54 1.22 9.72 2.97
N ILE A 55 2.17 8.79 2.92
CA ILE A 55 2.79 8.22 4.13
C ILE A 55 3.69 9.25 4.83
N GLU A 56 4.37 10.13 4.09
CA GLU A 56 5.19 11.21 4.67
C GLU A 56 4.37 12.14 5.58
N LYS A 57 3.09 12.40 5.24
CA LYS A 57 2.17 13.17 6.10
C LYS A 57 1.95 12.51 7.47
N TRP A 58 2.14 11.19 7.59
CA TRP A 58 2.02 10.45 8.85
C TRP A 58 3.28 10.49 9.69
N THR A 59 4.45 10.66 9.09
CA THR A 59 5.75 10.58 9.79
C THR A 59 5.84 11.43 11.07
N PRO A 60 5.31 12.67 11.14
CA PRO A 60 5.41 13.48 12.37
C PRO A 60 4.56 12.96 13.54
N TYR A 61 3.60 12.07 13.25
CA TYR A 61 2.66 11.50 14.23
C TYR A 61 3.05 10.08 14.64
N VAL A 62 4.05 9.46 13.99
CA VAL A 62 4.57 8.14 14.35
C VAL A 62 5.58 8.29 15.49
N GLY A 63 5.06 8.41 16.71
CA GLY A 63 5.87 8.51 17.93
C GLY A 63 6.32 7.15 18.48
N LYS A 64 6.48 7.09 19.80
CA LYS A 64 7.03 5.96 20.57
C LYS A 64 6.36 4.62 20.25
N HIS A 65 5.03 4.60 20.19
CA HIS A 65 4.29 3.36 19.98
C HIS A 65 4.11 2.99 18.50
N GLY A 66 4.33 3.92 17.58
CA GLY A 66 4.32 3.68 16.14
C GLY A 66 2.94 3.79 15.49
N LEU A 67 2.81 3.21 14.30
CA LEU A 67 1.58 3.18 13.50
C LEU A 67 1.27 1.73 13.09
N LEU A 68 0.21 1.16 13.66
CA LEU A 68 -0.30 -0.16 13.29
C LEU A 68 -1.23 -0.03 12.09
N LEU A 69 -0.86 -0.68 10.99
CA LEU A 69 -1.62 -0.73 9.76
C LEU A 69 -2.13 -2.13 9.49
N ILE A 70 -3.37 -2.21 9.05
CA ILE A 70 -3.94 -3.38 8.37
C ILE A 70 -4.30 -2.91 6.98
N GLU A 71 -3.80 -3.55 5.93
CA GLU A 71 -3.99 -3.03 4.57
C GLU A 71 -4.31 -4.12 3.54
N LEU A 72 -5.05 -3.73 2.50
CA LEU A 72 -5.41 -4.51 1.32
C LEU A 72 -4.40 -4.28 0.19
N HIS A 73 -4.06 -5.36 -0.51
CA HIS A 73 -3.03 -5.41 -1.52
C HIS A 73 -3.50 -6.17 -2.75
N THR A 74 -2.92 -5.82 -3.89
CA THR A 74 -2.97 -6.63 -5.12
C THR A 74 -1.85 -7.67 -5.13
N VAL A 75 -1.91 -8.59 -6.10
CA VAL A 75 -0.93 -9.67 -6.31
C VAL A 75 -0.56 -9.68 -7.79
N ASN A 76 0.68 -10.05 -8.10
CA ASN A 76 1.15 -10.18 -9.48
C ASN A 76 0.14 -10.95 -10.37
N PRO A 77 -0.33 -10.37 -11.49
CA PRO A 77 -1.41 -10.95 -12.28
C PRO A 77 -1.03 -12.29 -12.92
N GLU A 78 0.26 -12.54 -13.23
CA GLU A 78 0.71 -13.85 -13.72
C GLU A 78 0.55 -14.94 -12.65
N LEU A 79 0.83 -14.59 -11.39
CA LEU A 79 0.66 -15.51 -10.27
C LEU A 79 -0.83 -15.78 -10.00
N VAL A 80 -1.67 -14.73 -10.05
CA VAL A 80 -3.12 -14.86 -9.89
C VAL A 80 -3.73 -15.71 -11.01
N ALA A 81 -3.30 -15.51 -12.27
CA ALA A 81 -3.78 -16.29 -13.41
C ALA A 81 -3.47 -17.79 -13.27
N ARG A 82 -2.33 -18.17 -12.67
CA ARG A 82 -1.98 -19.57 -12.37
C ARG A 82 -2.75 -20.15 -11.18
N ASN A 83 -3.42 -19.31 -10.38
CA ASN A 83 -4.09 -19.66 -9.13
C ASN A 83 -5.56 -19.20 -9.09
N ILE A 84 -6.23 -19.16 -10.25
CA ILE A 84 -7.64 -18.77 -10.35
C ILE A 84 -8.50 -19.59 -9.37
N GLY A 85 -9.38 -18.90 -8.64
CA GLY A 85 -10.24 -19.49 -7.61
C GLY A 85 -9.57 -19.70 -6.24
N LYS A 86 -8.26 -19.44 -6.12
CA LYS A 86 -7.52 -19.51 -4.84
C LYS A 86 -7.17 -18.14 -4.25
N SER A 87 -7.45 -17.06 -4.97
CA SER A 87 -7.23 -15.68 -4.52
C SER A 87 -8.40 -14.79 -4.96
N PRO A 88 -8.83 -13.84 -4.12
CA PRO A 88 -9.80 -12.83 -4.50
C PRO A 88 -9.20 -11.68 -5.33
N ALA A 89 -7.88 -11.67 -5.56
CA ALA A 89 -7.15 -10.56 -6.19
C ALA A 89 -7.80 -10.07 -7.49
N THR A 90 -8.19 -10.96 -8.42
CA THR A 90 -8.85 -10.54 -9.67
C THR A 90 -10.13 -9.72 -9.43
N ALA A 91 -10.95 -10.12 -8.45
CA ALA A 91 -12.17 -9.39 -8.13
C ALA A 91 -11.86 -8.06 -7.41
N TYR A 92 -10.85 -8.06 -6.53
CA TYR A 92 -10.41 -6.87 -5.84
C TYR A 92 -9.82 -5.85 -6.81
N ASP A 93 -8.90 -6.24 -7.69
CA ASP A 93 -8.28 -5.38 -8.69
C ASP A 93 -9.32 -4.68 -9.57
N LEU A 94 -10.34 -5.42 -10.03
CA LEU A 94 -11.42 -4.84 -10.83
C LEU A 94 -12.28 -3.88 -10.03
N THR A 95 -12.81 -4.33 -8.88
CA THR A 95 -13.76 -3.51 -8.10
C THR A 95 -13.11 -2.25 -7.52
N HIS A 96 -11.86 -2.35 -7.05
CA HIS A 96 -11.11 -1.20 -6.51
C HIS A 96 -10.65 -0.28 -7.63
N GLY A 97 -10.10 -0.85 -8.72
CA GLY A 97 -9.69 -0.07 -9.90
C GLY A 97 -10.83 0.69 -10.57
N TYR A 98 -12.06 0.14 -10.59
CA TYR A 98 -13.25 0.85 -11.09
C TYR A 98 -13.78 1.94 -10.16
N SER A 99 -13.30 2.00 -8.93
CA SER A 99 -13.80 2.92 -7.89
C SER A 99 -12.72 3.89 -7.41
N ASP A 100 -11.68 4.12 -8.23
CA ASP A 100 -10.57 5.03 -7.94
C ASP A 100 -9.86 4.68 -6.61
N GLN A 101 -9.57 3.39 -6.41
CA GLN A 101 -8.83 2.88 -5.26
C GLN A 101 -7.49 2.25 -5.69
N TYR A 102 -6.48 2.39 -4.84
CA TYR A 102 -5.06 2.23 -5.18
C TYR A 102 -4.40 1.11 -4.36
N ILE A 103 -4.82 -0.14 -4.61
CA ILE A 103 -4.17 -1.31 -4.00
C ILE A 103 -2.84 -1.61 -4.69
N ILE A 104 -1.79 -1.88 -3.92
CA ILE A 104 -0.43 -2.13 -4.41
C ILE A 104 0.13 -3.39 -3.74
N GLU A 105 1.02 -4.10 -4.43
CA GLU A 105 1.66 -5.31 -3.94
C GLU A 105 2.37 -5.05 -2.60
N ILE A 106 2.35 -6.04 -1.70
CA ILE A 106 2.91 -5.93 -0.35
C ILE A 106 4.37 -5.49 -0.38
N GLU A 107 5.18 -6.10 -1.24
CA GLU A 107 6.61 -5.82 -1.33
C GLU A 107 6.87 -4.37 -1.77
N GLU A 108 6.08 -3.86 -2.73
CA GLU A 108 6.18 -2.46 -3.17
C GLU A 108 5.66 -1.49 -2.10
N TYR A 109 4.55 -1.83 -1.43
CA TYR A 109 4.01 -1.06 -0.32
C TYR A 109 5.06 -0.83 0.78
N LEU A 110 5.75 -1.90 1.20
CA LEU A 110 6.80 -1.83 2.22
C LEU A 110 8.02 -1.03 1.75
N LYS A 111 8.45 -1.19 0.48
CA LYS A 111 9.53 -0.38 -0.11
C LYS A 111 9.18 1.11 -0.12
N ILE A 112 7.93 1.47 -0.44
CA ILE A 112 7.46 2.85 -0.49
C ILE A 112 7.40 3.46 0.92
N ILE A 113 6.91 2.70 1.90
CA ILE A 113 6.91 3.09 3.32
C ILE A 113 8.33 3.42 3.81
N GLN A 114 9.31 2.59 3.47
CA GLN A 114 10.72 2.84 3.80
C GLN A 114 11.25 4.13 3.13
N LYS A 115 10.85 4.38 1.88
CA LYS A 115 11.21 5.62 1.17
C LYS A 115 10.54 6.87 1.75
N ALA A 116 9.42 6.71 2.44
CA ALA A 116 8.72 7.77 3.17
C ALA A 116 9.30 8.02 4.58
N GLY A 117 10.34 7.27 4.99
CA GLY A 117 11.01 7.46 6.28
C GLY A 117 10.41 6.64 7.43
N LEU A 118 9.55 5.65 7.16
CA LEU A 118 9.05 4.73 8.18
C LEU A 118 9.58 3.32 7.94
N THR A 119 9.89 2.59 9.02
CA THR A 119 10.39 1.22 8.94
C THR A 119 9.34 0.22 9.46
N PRO A 120 9.01 -0.82 8.69
CA PRO A 120 8.14 -1.90 9.17
C PRO A 120 8.88 -2.81 10.16
N ASP A 121 8.25 -3.10 11.30
CA ASP A 121 8.74 -4.10 12.26
C ASP A 121 8.41 -5.51 11.75
N MET A 122 9.35 -6.08 11.00
CA MET A 122 9.19 -7.39 10.36
C MET A 122 9.01 -8.55 11.35
N SER A 123 9.37 -8.39 12.63
CA SER A 123 9.08 -9.42 13.65
C SER A 123 7.58 -9.55 13.95
N LYS A 124 6.84 -8.44 13.78
CA LYS A 124 5.39 -8.33 13.99
C LYS A 124 4.58 -8.37 12.70
N PHE A 125 5.24 -8.22 11.55
CA PHE A 125 4.59 -8.28 10.25
C PHE A 125 3.88 -9.62 10.05
N ARG A 126 2.64 -9.57 9.54
CA ARG A 126 1.87 -10.75 9.12
C ARG A 126 1.22 -10.46 7.79
N LYS A 127 1.04 -11.49 6.96
CA LYS A 127 0.30 -11.40 5.70
C LYS A 127 -0.65 -12.58 5.54
N PHE A 128 -1.73 -12.37 4.79
CA PHE A 128 -2.84 -13.32 4.70
C PHE A 128 -3.35 -13.47 3.26
N PRO A 129 -3.42 -14.70 2.74
CA PRO A 129 -2.80 -15.93 3.28
C PRO A 129 -1.27 -15.76 3.43
N ASP A 130 -0.63 -16.53 4.32
CA ASP A 130 0.84 -16.46 4.50
C ASP A 130 1.60 -17.15 3.36
N THR A 131 1.45 -16.58 2.16
CA THR A 131 1.97 -17.08 0.88
C THR A 131 2.22 -15.88 -0.05
N GLU A 132 2.58 -16.15 -1.31
CA GLU A 132 2.67 -15.12 -2.36
C GLU A 132 1.30 -14.64 -2.86
N LEU A 133 0.20 -15.31 -2.49
CA LEU A 133 -1.17 -14.91 -2.81
C LEU A 133 -1.77 -13.96 -1.74
N ALA A 134 -0.94 -13.42 -0.85
CA ALA A 134 -1.38 -12.54 0.22
C ALA A 134 -2.02 -11.27 -0.32
N THR A 135 -3.25 -10.99 0.10
CA THR A 135 -3.96 -9.73 -0.23
C THR A 135 -4.14 -8.85 0.99
N VAL A 136 -3.85 -9.32 2.20
CA VAL A 136 -3.95 -8.53 3.43
C VAL A 136 -2.63 -8.56 4.19
N SER A 137 -2.19 -7.43 4.70
CA SER A 137 -1.05 -7.36 5.63
C SER A 137 -1.43 -6.69 6.95
N ILE A 138 -0.70 -7.04 8.01
CA ILE A 138 -0.71 -6.36 9.31
C ILE A 138 0.73 -5.95 9.59
N CYS A 139 0.96 -4.66 9.78
CA CYS A 139 2.29 -4.10 9.90
C CYS A 139 2.35 -3.03 10.99
N LEU A 140 3.37 -3.08 11.86
CA LEU A 140 3.68 -1.99 12.77
C LEU A 140 4.81 -1.16 12.17
N LEU A 141 4.54 0.11 11.89
CA LEU A 141 5.53 1.07 11.39
C LEU A 141 6.15 1.87 12.53
N LYS A 142 7.44 2.14 12.40
CA LYS A 142 8.26 2.94 13.32
C LYS A 142 8.97 4.06 12.55
N ALA A 143 9.14 5.20 13.21
CA ALA A 143 10.05 6.26 12.75
C ALA A 143 11.52 5.83 12.93
#